data_AF-K0ET12-F1
#
_entry.id   AF-K0ET12-F1
#
_cell.length_a   1.000
_cell.length_b   1.000
_cell.length_c   1.000
_cell.angle_alpha   90.00
_cell.angle_beta   90.00
_cell.angle_gamma   90.00
#
_symmetry.space_group_name_H-M   'P 1'
#
loop_
_entity.id
_entity.type
_entity.pdbx_description
1 polymer ?
#
loop_
_entity_poly.entity_id
_entity_poly.type
_entity_poly.pdbx_seq_one_letter_code
_entity_poly.pdbx_strand_id
1 'polypeptide(L)'
;MKFGNDPSGREFDVVSDEFIGQVKPGGQQLGSAFRNQGKESFEAARATGRKVYYHFDGEPGPGVIDKLYEYSARYGVDVVIDTTPF
;
A
#
# COMPACT_ATOMS: atom_id res chain seq x y z
N MET A 1 -10.46 -7.57 8.38
CA MET A 1 -10.06 -7.93 9.76
C MET A 1 -9.49 -6.67 10.39
N LYS A 2 -10.09 -6.10 11.45
CA LYS A 2 -9.54 -4.91 12.14
C LYS A 2 -8.48 -5.37 13.13
N PHE A 3 -7.27 -4.82 13.05
CA PHE A 3 -6.22 -5.06 14.04
C PHE A 3 -6.71 -4.52 15.38
N GLY A 4 -6.88 -5.39 16.37
CA GLY A 4 -7.42 -5.06 17.70
C GLY A 4 -6.60 -4.05 18.52
N ASN A 5 -5.50 -3.54 17.98
CA ASN A 5 -4.67 -2.52 18.62
C ASN A 5 -4.16 -1.43 17.66
N ASP A 6 -4.77 -1.24 16.49
CA ASP A 6 -4.51 -0.03 15.72
C ASP A 6 -5.58 1.04 16.04
N PRO A 7 -5.25 2.07 16.86
CA PRO A 7 -6.17 3.17 17.17
C PRO A 7 -6.59 3.99 15.92
N SER A 8 -5.96 3.73 14.78
CA SER A 8 -6.14 4.47 13.53
C SER A 8 -7.21 3.88 12.61
N GLY A 9 -7.69 2.66 12.88
CA GLY A 9 -8.70 1.99 12.03
C GLY A 9 -8.21 1.67 10.61
N ARG A 10 -6.90 1.47 10.41
CA ARG A 10 -6.29 1.27 9.08
C ARG A 10 -6.91 0.08 8.34
N GLU A 11 -7.28 0.31 7.08
CA GLU A 11 -7.81 -0.71 6.18
C GLU A 11 -6.67 -1.33 5.37
N PHE A 12 -6.28 -2.54 5.76
CA PHE A 12 -5.40 -3.44 5.01
C PHE A 12 -6.20 -4.64 4.55
N ASP A 13 -6.01 -5.05 3.29
CA ASP A 13 -6.70 -6.21 2.74
C ASP A 13 -6.07 -7.50 3.26
N VAL A 14 -4.74 -7.52 3.38
CA VAL A 14 -3.98 -8.64 3.90
C VAL A 14 -2.79 -8.15 4.72
N VAL A 15 -2.46 -8.88 5.78
CA VAL A 15 -1.20 -8.72 6.49
C VAL A 15 -0.64 -10.11 6.74
N SER A 16 0.62 -10.30 6.36
CA SER A 16 1.40 -11.49 6.66
C SER A 16 2.57 -11.13 7.56
N ASP A 17 3.46 -12.08 7.83
CA ASP A 17 4.70 -11.80 8.57
C ASP A 17 5.65 -10.89 7.80
N GLU A 18 5.57 -10.87 6.46
CA GLU A 18 6.44 -10.08 5.60
C GLU A 18 5.76 -8.83 5.02
N PHE A 19 4.46 -8.88 4.73
CA PHE A 19 3.78 -7.84 3.95
C PHE A 19 2.60 -7.22 4.65
N ILE A 20 2.40 -5.93 4.40
CA ILE A 20 1.10 -5.27 4.47
C ILE A 20 0.62 -5.09 3.03
N GLY A 21 -0.43 -5.82 2.66
CA GLY A 21 -0.93 -5.89 1.30
C GLY A 21 -2.25 -5.16 1.09
N GLN A 22 -2.37 -4.55 -0.09
CA GLN A 22 -3.59 -3.94 -0.60
C GLN A 22 -3.87 -4.36 -2.04
N VAL A 23 -5.15 -4.55 -2.35
CA VAL A 23 -5.64 -4.78 -3.70
C VAL A 23 -6.33 -3.51 -4.19
N LYS A 24 -6.04 -3.12 -5.42
CA LYS A 24 -6.59 -1.93 -6.07
C LYS A 24 -7.07 -2.26 -7.47
N PRO A 25 -8.11 -1.55 -7.96
CA PRO A 25 -8.54 -1.70 -9.34
C PRO A 25 -7.52 -1.09 -10.31
N GLY A 26 -7.50 -1.59 -11.54
CA GLY A 26 -6.88 -0.90 -12.66
C GLY A 26 -7.46 0.52 -12.84
N GLY A 27 -6.63 1.45 -13.30
CA GLY A 27 -6.98 2.85 -13.46
C GLY A 27 -7.12 3.63 -12.14
N GLN A 28 -6.74 3.04 -11.00
CA GLN A 28 -6.71 3.71 -9.70
C GLN A 28 -6.06 5.10 -9.81
N GLN A 29 -6.79 6.14 -9.46
CA GLN A 29 -6.32 7.52 -9.59
C GLN A 29 -5.55 7.99 -8.35
N LEU A 30 -4.62 8.92 -8.57
CA LEU A 30 -3.77 9.52 -7.54
C LEU A 30 -4.49 10.60 -6.71
N GLY A 31 -5.62 10.22 -6.09
CA GLY A 31 -6.42 11.10 -5.23
C GLY A 31 -5.87 11.24 -3.81
N SER A 32 -6.42 12.18 -3.04
CA SER A 32 -6.08 12.38 -1.61
C SER A 32 -6.33 11.12 -0.77
N ALA A 33 -7.43 10.41 -1.03
CA ALA A 33 -7.75 9.15 -0.37
C ALA A 33 -6.64 8.09 -0.57
N PHE A 34 -6.20 7.88 -1.82
CA PHE A 34 -5.11 6.95 -2.12
C PHE A 34 -3.80 7.39 -1.45
N ARG A 35 -3.48 8.68 -1.48
CA ARG A 35 -2.26 9.22 -0.84
C ARG A 35 -2.25 9.01 0.66
N ASN A 36 -3.39 9.20 1.33
CA ASN A 36 -3.54 9.01 2.77
C ASN A 36 -3.43 7.53 3.13
N GLN A 37 -4.15 6.67 2.43
CA GLN A 37 -4.07 5.22 2.65
C GLN A 37 -2.65 4.68 2.38
N GLY A 38 -2.00 5.13 1.30
CA GLY A 38 -0.61 4.79 1.02
C GLY A 38 0.30 5.19 2.18
N LYS A 39 0.20 6.43 2.66
CA LYS A 39 0.97 6.89 3.83
C LYS A 39 0.77 5.97 5.04
N GLU A 40 -0.47 5.62 5.36
CA GLU A 40 -0.81 4.75 6.49
C GLU A 40 -0.21 3.34 6.35
N SER A 41 -0.22 2.77 5.14
CA SER A 41 0.41 1.49 4.83
C SER A 41 1.92 1.53 5.06
N PHE A 42 2.59 2.56 4.55
CA PHE A 42 4.04 2.71 4.72
C PHE A 42 4.45 2.96 6.18
N GLU A 43 3.66 3.73 6.94
CA GLU A 43 3.90 3.93 8.37
C GLU A 43 3.70 2.65 9.18
N ALA A 44 2.67 1.86 8.88
CA ALA A 44 2.44 0.57 9.52
C ALA A 44 3.53 -0.46 9.17
N ALA A 45 3.95 -0.49 7.90
CA ALA A 45 4.99 -1.39 7.43
C ALA A 45 6.32 -1.06 8.13
N ARG A 46 6.68 0.23 8.20
CA ARG A 46 7.85 0.70 8.96
C ARG A 46 7.77 0.34 10.44
N ALA A 47 6.63 0.59 11.08
CA ALA A 47 6.46 0.34 12.52
C ALA A 47 6.56 -1.14 12.88
N THR A 48 6.31 -2.03 11.90
CA THR A 48 6.26 -3.47 12.13
C THR A 48 7.35 -4.28 11.42
N GLY A 49 8.30 -3.60 10.76
CA GLY A 49 9.39 -4.27 10.03
C GLY A 49 8.93 -5.05 8.81
N ARG A 50 7.82 -4.63 8.18
CA ARG A 50 7.22 -5.27 7.01
C ARG A 50 7.46 -4.46 5.74
N LYS A 51 7.20 -5.08 4.60
CA LYS A 51 7.15 -4.46 3.28
C LYS A 51 5.70 -4.09 2.92
N VAL A 52 5.54 -3.19 1.96
CA VAL A 52 4.22 -2.90 1.39
C VAL A 52 4.05 -3.70 0.11
N TYR A 53 2.88 -4.31 -0.06
CA TYR A 53 2.50 -5.01 -1.29
C TYR A 53 1.26 -4.36 -1.89
N TYR A 54 1.33 -4.00 -3.17
CA TYR A 54 0.19 -3.56 -3.94
C TYR A 54 -0.03 -4.52 -5.10
N HIS A 55 -1.24 -5.06 -5.20
CA HIS A 55 -1.71 -5.69 -6.43
C HIS A 55 -2.73 -4.76 -7.09
N PHE A 56 -2.51 -4.46 -8.36
CA PHE A 56 -3.44 -3.72 -9.21
C PHE A 56 -4.04 -4.67 -10.24
N ASP A 57 -5.37 -4.76 -10.25
CA ASP A 57 -6.14 -5.51 -11.26
C ASP A 57 -6.21 -4.71 -12.57
N GLY A 58 -5.05 -4.57 -13.22
CA GLY A 58 -4.81 -3.71 -14.38
C GLY A 58 -3.87 -2.54 -14.11
N GLU A 59 -3.45 -1.83 -15.16
CA GLU A 59 -2.49 -0.73 -15.04
C GLU A 59 -3.07 0.40 -14.17
N PRO A 60 -2.37 0.86 -13.12
CA PRO A 60 -2.84 1.96 -12.29
C PRO A 60 -2.82 3.29 -13.05
N GLY A 61 -3.53 4.28 -12.52
CA GLY A 61 -3.54 5.62 -13.11
C GLY A 61 -2.16 6.29 -13.10
N PRO A 62 -1.96 7.33 -13.93
CA PRO A 62 -0.68 8.01 -14.07
C PRO A 62 -0.11 8.49 -12.73
N GLY A 63 1.18 8.24 -12.51
CA GLY A 63 1.91 8.68 -11.32
C GLY A 63 1.62 7.91 -10.03
N VAL A 64 0.74 6.90 -10.04
CA VAL A 64 0.51 6.06 -8.85
C VAL A 64 1.76 5.27 -8.48
N ILE A 65 2.37 4.60 -9.45
CA ILE A 65 3.60 3.82 -9.24
C ILE A 65 4.73 4.74 -8.75
N ASP A 66 4.91 5.89 -9.40
CA ASP A 66 5.91 6.88 -8.97
C ASP A 66 5.68 7.34 -7.53
N LYS A 67 4.41 7.53 -7.13
CA LYS A 67 4.08 7.90 -5.76
C LYS A 67 4.41 6.80 -4.75
N LEU A 68 4.16 5.54 -5.11
CA LEU A 68 4.51 4.40 -4.27
C LEU A 68 6.03 4.28 -4.10
N TYR A 69 6.82 4.51 -5.15
CA TYR A 69 8.27 4.56 -5.04
C TYR A 69 8.75 5.77 -4.24
N GLU A 70 8.13 6.94 -4.39
CA GLU A 70 8.41 8.11 -3.55
C GLU A 70 8.19 7.78 -2.07
N TYR A 71 7.10 7.10 -1.73
CA TYR A 71 6.84 6.65 -0.36
C TYR A 71 7.84 5.58 0.10
N SER A 72 8.19 4.62 -0.76
CA SER A 72 9.21 3.62 -0.44
C SER A 72 10.52 4.27 -0.02
N ALA A 73 11.01 5.24 -0.80
CA ALA A 73 12.20 6.01 -0.48
C ALA A 73 12.02 6.87 0.79
N ARG A 74 10.88 7.55 0.93
CA ARG A 74 10.61 8.46 2.05
C ARG A 74 10.53 7.73 3.40
N TYR A 75 9.91 6.56 3.43
CA TYR A 75 9.69 5.80 4.66
C TYR A 75 10.76 4.74 4.91
N GLY A 76 11.64 4.46 3.93
CA GLY A 76 12.66 3.42 4.03
C GLY A 76 12.04 2.04 4.12
N VAL A 77 11.00 1.79 3.33
CA VAL A 77 10.22 0.55 3.32
C VAL A 77 10.10 0.08 1.88
N ASP A 78 10.45 -1.18 1.62
CA ASP A 78 10.32 -1.76 0.29
C ASP A 78 8.86 -1.86 -0.12
N VAL A 79 8.58 -1.54 -1.38
CA VAL A 79 7.28 -1.74 -2.00
C VAL A 79 7.38 -2.73 -3.14
N VAL A 80 6.48 -3.71 -3.14
CA VAL A 80 6.26 -4.64 -4.24
C VAL A 80 4.97 -4.23 -4.93
N ILE A 81 5.05 -4.05 -6.26
CA ILE A 81 3.91 -3.65 -7.09
C ILE A 81 3.71 -4.75 -8.12
N ASP A 82 2.56 -5.41 -8.05
CA ASP A 82 2.10 -6.43 -8.96
C ASP A 82 0.94 -5.87 -9.79
N THR A 83 1.01 -6.01 -11.10
CA THR A 83 -0.04 -5.59 -12.05
C THR A 83 -0.49 -6.76 -12.92
N THR A 84 -0.19 -7.99 -12.52
CA THR A 84 -0.54 -9.21 -13.25
C THR A 84 -2.04 -9.46 -13.10
N PRO A 85 -2.83 -9.57 -14.18
CA PRO A 85 -4.25 -9.91 -14.07
C PRO A 85 -4.48 -11.28 -13.42
N PHE A 86 -5.61 -11.45 -12.73
CA PHE A 86 -6.07 -12.74 -12.18
C PHE A 86 -6.58 -13.72 -13.25
#